data_AF-A0A1C0B5D7-F1
#
_entry.id   AF-A0A1C0B5D7-F1
#
_cell.length_a   1.000
_cell.length_b   1.000
_cell.length_c   1.000
_cell.angle_alpha   90.00
_cell.angle_beta   90.00
_cell.angle_gamma   90.00
#
_symmetry.space_group_name_H-M   'P 1'
#
loop_
_entity.id
_entity.type
_entity.pdbx_description
1 polymer ?
#
loop_
_entity_poly.entity_id
_entity_poly.type
_entity_poly.pdbx_seq_one_letter_code
_entity_poly.pdbx_strand_id
1 'polypeptide(L)'
;MSILIIGGDQISQISSMLMGLGAKNINHWDARKKSSAPKKKVPLDTDCIVMLTSFLNHNTMLKYKSEAKKRNIPFICAKRSTSCVYDEYVKIMGIKDCSQCYVNSN
;
A
#
# COMPACT_ATOMS: atom_id res chain seq x y z
N MET A 1 -3.58 10.62 -5.31
CA MET A 1 -2.62 9.50 -5.35
C MET A 1 -3.38 8.18 -5.46
N SER A 2 -3.00 7.28 -6.37
CA SER A 2 -3.52 5.92 -6.51
C SER A 2 -2.59 4.94 -5.78
N ILE A 3 -3.12 4.17 -4.83
CA ILE A 3 -2.34 3.21 -4.03
C ILE A 3 -2.76 1.79 -4.39
N LEU A 4 -1.77 0.92 -4.62
CA LEU A 4 -1.98 -0.52 -4.74
C LEU A 4 -1.62 -1.22 -3.43
N ILE A 5 -2.60 -1.83 -2.77
CA ILE A 5 -2.40 -2.68 -1.59
C ILE A 5 -2.32 -4.15 -2.03
N ILE A 6 -1.28 -4.84 -1.58
CA ILE A 6 -1.03 -6.25 -1.91
C ILE A 6 -0.97 -7.06 -0.61
N GLY A 7 -1.80 -8.10 -0.52
CA GLY A 7 -1.99 -8.96 0.65
C GLY A 7 -3.22 -8.59 1.48
N GLY A 8 -3.64 -9.53 2.33
CA GLY A 8 -4.73 -9.36 3.29
C GLY A 8 -6.11 -9.54 2.66
N ASP A 9 -7.03 -10.17 3.39
CA ASP A 9 -8.38 -10.47 2.89
C ASP A 9 -9.33 -9.27 3.03
N GLN A 10 -9.21 -8.56 4.14
CA GLN A 10 -9.97 -7.35 4.44
C GLN A 10 -9.01 -6.21 4.71
N ILE A 11 -9.14 -5.16 3.90
CA ILE A 11 -8.29 -3.96 3.99
C ILE A 11 -9.11 -2.69 4.24
N SER A 12 -10.41 -2.79 4.51
CA SER A 12 -11.30 -1.63 4.63
C SER A 12 -10.75 -0.56 5.57
N GLN A 13 -10.28 -0.95 6.75
CA GLN A 13 -9.67 -0.02 7.72
C GLN A 13 -8.40 0.64 7.19
N ILE A 14 -7.56 -0.12 6.47
CA ILE A 14 -6.33 0.39 5.86
C ILE A 14 -6.67 1.34 4.71
N SER A 15 -7.63 0.97 3.85
CA SER A 15 -8.14 1.83 2.77
C SER A 15 -8.67 3.14 3.32
N SER A 16 -9.55 3.09 4.32
CA SER A 16 -10.15 4.30 4.92
C SER A 16 -9.08 5.19 5.54
N MET A 17 -8.10 4.63 6.24
CA MET A 17 -6.96 5.39 6.77
C MET A 17 -6.17 6.07 5.65
N LEU A 18 -5.80 5.33 4.60
CA LEU A 18 -5.02 5.88 3.48
C LEU A 18 -5.81 6.94 2.69
N MET A 19 -7.12 6.76 2.52
CA MET A 19 -8.00 7.76 1.92
C MET A 19 -8.07 9.02 2.79
N GLY A 20 -8.15 8.87 4.12
CA GLY A 20 -8.04 9.99 5.06
C GLY A 20 -6.69 10.72 4.99
N LEU A 21 -5.64 10.05 4.54
CA LEU A 21 -4.31 10.64 4.27
C LEU A 21 -4.15 11.16 2.83
N GLY A 22 -5.22 11.25 2.05
CA GLY A 22 -5.22 11.86 0.70
C GLY A 22 -5.10 10.87 -0.47
N ALA A 23 -5.22 9.56 -0.23
CA ALA A 23 -5.38 8.59 -1.32
C ALA A 23 -6.73 8.79 -2.02
N LYS A 24 -6.70 8.86 -3.36
CA LYS A 24 -7.91 9.05 -4.19
C LYS A 24 -8.48 7.71 -4.68
N ASN A 25 -7.58 6.79 -5.04
CA ASN A 25 -7.92 5.47 -5.54
C ASN A 25 -7.15 4.43 -4.73
N ILE A 26 -7.83 3.36 -4.32
CA ILE A 26 -7.22 2.21 -3.67
C ILE A 26 -7.52 0.97 -4.50
N ASN A 27 -6.47 0.35 -5.04
CA ASN A 27 -6.53 -0.95 -5.68
C ASN A 27 -6.07 -2.02 -4.68
N HIS A 28 -6.73 -3.18 -4.67
CA HIS A 28 -6.41 -4.25 -3.72
C HIS A 28 -6.26 -5.61 -4.39
N TRP A 29 -5.15 -6.28 -4.08
CA TRP A 29 -4.94 -7.69 -4.41
C TRP A 29 -4.74 -8.49 -3.13
N ASP A 30 -5.71 -9.32 -2.76
CA ASP A 30 -5.69 -10.14 -1.54
C ASP A 30 -4.53 -11.15 -1.45
N ALA A 31 -3.90 -11.48 -2.58
CA ALA A 31 -2.78 -12.40 -2.72
C ALA A 31 -3.04 -13.84 -2.23
N ARG A 32 -4.29 -14.21 -1.94
CA ARG A 32 -4.69 -15.55 -1.46
C ARG A 32 -4.37 -16.67 -2.44
N LYS A 33 -4.58 -16.44 -3.74
CA LYS A 33 -4.22 -17.41 -4.78
C LYS A 33 -2.77 -17.20 -5.21
N LYS A 34 -1.87 -18.06 -4.71
CA LYS A 34 -0.43 -18.14 -5.08
C LYS A 34 -0.18 -18.09 -6.59
N SER A 35 -1.14 -18.53 -7.42
CA SER A 35 -1.07 -18.55 -8.88
C SER A 35 -1.50 -17.25 -9.58
N SER A 36 -2.16 -16.31 -8.89
CA SER A 36 -2.79 -15.13 -9.51
C SER A 36 -2.06 -13.82 -9.23
N ALA A 37 -1.58 -13.61 -8.00
CA ALA A 37 -0.82 -12.40 -7.67
C ALA A 37 0.43 -12.25 -8.55
N PRO A 38 1.31 -13.26 -8.69
CA PRO A 38 2.54 -13.11 -9.46
C PRO A 38 2.34 -12.84 -10.95
N LYS A 39 1.13 -12.97 -11.52
CA LYS A 39 0.86 -12.71 -12.93
C LYS A 39 0.27 -11.33 -13.21
N LYS A 40 -0.15 -10.59 -12.18
CA LYS A 40 -0.75 -9.26 -12.36
C LYS A 40 0.35 -8.20 -12.54
N LYS A 41 0.22 -7.41 -13.61
CA LYS A 41 1.02 -6.21 -13.83
C LYS A 41 0.48 -5.11 -12.94
N VAL A 42 1.37 -4.36 -12.28
CA VAL A 42 1.00 -3.18 -11.49
C VAL A 42 0.29 -2.19 -12.43
N PRO A 43 -0.89 -1.68 -12.09
CA PRO A 43 -1.59 -0.67 -12.89
C PRO A 43 -0.69 0.53 -13.18
N LEU A 44 -0.80 1.12 -14.37
CA LEU A 44 0.10 2.21 -14.79
C LEU A 44 -0.10 3.48 -13.98
N ASP A 45 -1.32 3.71 -13.49
CA ASP A 45 -1.71 4.85 -12.66
C ASP A 45 -1.31 4.68 -11.19
N THR A 46 -0.64 3.60 -10.79
CA THR A 46 -0.24 3.37 -9.40
C THR A 46 0.93 4.28 -9.01
N ASP A 47 0.69 5.15 -8.03
CA ASP A 47 1.66 6.10 -7.49
C ASP A 47 2.41 5.53 -6.27
N CYS A 48 1.85 4.53 -5.58
CA CYS A 48 2.46 3.91 -4.41
C CYS A 48 2.02 2.44 -4.25
N ILE A 49 2.93 1.58 -3.80
CA ILE A 49 2.62 0.18 -3.48
C ILE A 49 2.73 -0.08 -1.98
N VAL A 50 1.67 -0.57 -1.36
CA VAL A 50 1.66 -1.03 0.04
C VAL A 50 1.63 -2.55 0.06
N MET A 51 2.66 -3.18 0.63
CA MET A 51 2.78 -4.62 0.76
C MET A 51 2.55 -5.05 2.21
N LEU A 52 1.51 -5.84 2.44
CA LEU A 52 1.21 -6.43 3.74
C LEU A 52 2.02 -7.73 3.91
N THR A 53 3.18 -7.61 4.55
CA THR A 53 4.20 -8.68 4.63
C THR A 53 3.70 -9.94 5.33
N SER A 54 2.72 -9.82 6.23
CA SER A 54 2.09 -10.96 6.90
C SER A 54 1.33 -11.92 5.96
N PHE A 55 1.01 -11.48 4.74
CA PHE A 55 0.25 -12.24 3.76
C PHE A 55 1.03 -12.55 2.47
N LEU A 56 2.29 -12.09 2.39
CA LEU A 56 3.11 -12.22 1.18
C LEU A 56 4.35 -13.06 1.45
N ASN A 57 4.71 -13.90 0.48
CA ASN A 57 5.99 -14.58 0.50
C ASN A 57 7.12 -13.67 -0.01
N HIS A 58 8.37 -14.06 0.27
CA HIS A 58 9.56 -13.30 -0.12
C HIS A 58 9.64 -13.01 -1.62
N ASN A 59 9.27 -13.97 -2.48
CA ASN A 59 9.35 -13.80 -3.93
C ASN A 59 8.37 -12.73 -4.43
N THR A 60 7.14 -12.73 -3.90
CA THR A 60 6.13 -11.73 -4.24
C THR A 60 6.58 -10.33 -3.79
N MET A 61 7.15 -10.21 -2.59
CA MET A 61 7.69 -8.93 -2.10
C MET A 61 8.84 -8.44 -2.98
N LEU A 62 9.81 -9.29 -3.31
CA LEU A 62 10.95 -8.94 -4.16
C LEU A 62 10.51 -8.48 -5.54
N LYS A 63 9.53 -9.18 -6.13
CA LYS A 63 8.95 -8.80 -7.42
C LYS A 63 8.40 -7.38 -7.40
N TYR A 64 7.47 -7.07 -6.49
CA TYR A 64 6.81 -5.77 -6.49
C TYR A 64 7.71 -4.64 -6.00
N LYS A 65 8.66 -4.93 -5.13
CA LYS A 65 9.73 -3.98 -4.77
C LYS A 65 10.58 -3.62 -5.99
N SER A 66 10.95 -4.60 -6.81
CA SER A 66 11.68 -4.36 -8.07
C SER A 66 10.84 -3.54 -9.05
N GLU A 67 9.56 -3.87 -9.21
CA GLU A 67 8.65 -3.11 -10.09
C GLU A 67 8.45 -1.66 -9.62
N ALA A 68 8.28 -1.42 -8.31
CA ALA A 68 8.20 -0.06 -7.76
C ALA A 68 9.46 0.75 -8.05
N LYS A 69 10.65 0.15 -7.83
CA LYS A 69 11.93 0.77 -8.13
C LYS A 69 12.10 1.11 -9.61
N LYS A 70 11.73 0.18 -10.52
CA LYS A 70 11.78 0.44 -11.98
C LYS A 70 10.88 1.60 -12.40
N ARG A 71 9.75 1.78 -11.70
CA ARG A 71 8.79 2.86 -11.95
C ARG A 71 9.11 4.15 -11.17
N ASN A 72 10.15 4.14 -10.34
CA ASN A 72 10.51 5.24 -9.46
C ASN A 72 9.35 5.71 -8.55
N ILE A 73 8.54 4.77 -8.06
CA ILE A 73 7.44 5.04 -7.12
C ILE A 73 7.77 4.51 -5.72
N PRO A 74 7.28 5.16 -4.65
CA PRO A 74 7.44 4.68 -3.29
C PRO A 74 6.75 3.32 -3.08
N PHE A 75 7.38 2.48 -2.26
CA PHE A 75 6.78 1.24 -1.78
C PHE A 75 6.91 1.16 -0.26
N ILE A 76 5.87 0.62 0.39
CA ILE A 76 5.76 0.47 1.83
C ILE A 76 5.66 -1.01 2.16
N CYS A 77 6.45 -1.47 3.13
CA CYS A 77 6.37 -2.82 3.64
C CYS A 77 5.92 -2.76 5.10
N ALA A 78 4.72 -3.25 5.40
CA ALA A 78 4.16 -3.21 6.75
C ALA A 78 3.56 -4.56 7.15
N LYS A 79 3.45 -4.80 8.46
CA LYS A 79 2.68 -5.92 9.00
C LYS A 79 1.17 -5.71 8.77
N ARG A 80 0.35 -6.71 9.08
CA ARG A 80 -1.10 -6.70 8.82
C ARG A 80 -1.93 -5.59 9.49
N SER A 81 -1.43 -4.90 10.52
CA SER A 81 -2.22 -3.93 11.28
C SER A 81 -2.21 -2.55 10.63
N THR A 82 -3.34 -1.84 10.73
CA THR A 82 -3.50 -0.47 10.26
C THR A 82 -2.47 0.49 10.84
N SER A 83 -2.13 0.36 12.13
CA SER A 83 -1.09 1.16 12.79
C SER A 83 0.29 0.98 12.15
N CYS A 84 0.70 -0.27 11.88
CA CYS A 84 1.97 -0.53 11.23
C CYS A 84 2.01 0.03 9.80
N VAL A 85 0.89 0.00 9.08
CA VAL A 85 0.82 0.61 7.74
C VAL A 85 0.93 2.13 7.85
N TYR A 86 0.23 2.74 8.81
CA TYR A 86 0.26 4.18 9.06
C TYR A 86 1.68 4.67 9.35
N ASP A 87 2.37 4.05 10.32
CA ASP A 87 3.71 4.47 10.75
C ASP A 87 4.71 4.43 9.58
N GLU A 88 4.72 3.35 8.81
CA GLU A 88 5.60 3.21 7.65
C GLU A 88 5.19 4.14 6.50
N TYR A 89 3.89 4.35 6.28
CA TYR A 89 3.39 5.26 5.26
C TYR A 89 3.82 6.71 5.54
N VAL A 90 3.58 7.19 6.76
CA VAL A 90 3.94 8.55 7.20
C VAL A 90 5.46 8.77 7.08
N LYS A 91 6.25 7.78 7.49
CA LYS A 91 7.71 7.79 7.36
C LYS A 91 8.18 7.88 5.91
N ILE A 92 7.63 7.05 5.02
CA ILE A 92 8.05 6.99 3.61
C ILE A 92 7.58 8.21 2.82
N MET A 93 6.37 8.70 3.12
CA MET A 93 5.83 9.91 2.50
C MET A 93 6.38 11.20 3.10
N GLY A 94 7.19 11.12 4.16
CA GLY A 94 7.78 12.29 4.81
C GLY A 94 6.77 13.19 5.51
N ILE A 95 5.64 12.65 5.93
CA ILE A 95 4.59 13.38 6.65
C ILE A 95 5.10 13.59 8.08
N LYS A 96 5.48 14.83 8.43
CA LYS A 96 6.10 15.14 9.73
C LYS A 96 5.14 15.75 10.75
N ASP A 97 3.93 16.10 10.33
CA ASP A 97 3.04 16.93 11.14
C ASP A 97 1.62 16.37 11.11
N CYS A 98 1.06 16.10 12.30
CA CYS A 98 -0.32 15.66 12.48
C CYS A 98 -1.33 16.74 12.00
N SER A 99 -0.88 18.00 11.93
CA SER A 99 -1.62 19.11 11.31
C SER A 99 -1.81 18.99 9.79
N GLN A 100 -1.08 18.08 9.13
CA GLN A 100 -1.24 17.76 7.70
C GLN A 100 -2.04 16.48 7.44
N CYS A 101 -2.50 15.79 8.48
CA CYS A 101 -3.57 14.81 8.35
C CYS A 101 -4.89 15.59 8.23
N TYR A 102 -5.18 16.08 7.02
CA TYR A 102 -6.40 16.84 6.72
C TYR A 102 -7.65 15.97 6.87
N VAL A 103 -8.06 15.73 8.11
CA VAL A 103 -9.46 15.47 8.44
C VAL A 103 -10.09 16.85 8.64
N ASN A 104 -10.41 17.52 7.53
CA ASN A 104 -11.57 18.40 7.53
C ASN A 104 -12.79 17.48 7.57
N SER A 105 -13.28 17.22 8.77
CA SER A 105 -14.63 16.75 9.02
C SER A 105 -15.60 17.78 8.43
N ASN A 106 -16.26 17.42 7.33
CA ASN A 106 -17.49 18.08 6.90
C ASN A 106 -18.66 17.14 7.19
#